data_AF-A0A8R1TV27-F1
#
_entry.id   AF-A0A8R1TV27-F1
#
_cell.length_a   1.000
_cell.length_b   1.000
_cell.length_c   1.000
_cell.angle_alpha   90.00
_cell.angle_beta   90.00
_cell.angle_gamma   90.00
#
_symmetry.space_group_name_H-M   'P 1'
#
loop_
_entity.id
_entity.type
_entity.pdbx_description
1 polymer ?
#
loop_
_entity_poly.entity_id
_entity_poly.type
_entity_poly.pdbx_seq_one_letter_code
_entity_poly.pdbx_strand_id
1 'polypeptide(L)'
;MKLYVKRVNTKGSVFTITVDSNDTVAGLKERIGGILDLFPDAVRLLYQGHPLSNTEASLASYGIEDSSRINVVYIPSIDMNPTVSKVLNSFLYDQYPPNMLPVIAERYQVSLAKKVKSFSLEELERYAKFRNQHIS
;
A
#
# COMPACT_ATOMS: atom_id res chain seq x y z
N MET A 1 -20.66 -8.07 1.06
CA MET A 1 -20.82 -7.12 2.17
C MET A 1 -20.17 -5.77 1.85
N LYS A 2 -20.82 -4.69 2.26
CA LYS A 2 -20.33 -3.31 2.12
C LYS A 2 -19.65 -2.87 3.42
N LEU A 3 -18.40 -2.42 3.34
CA LEU A 3 -17.65 -1.90 4.49
C LEU A 3 -17.42 -0.40 4.35
N TYR A 4 -17.42 0.30 5.48
CA TYR A 4 -17.05 1.72 5.58
C TYR A 4 -15.63 1.83 6.10
N VAL A 5 -14.72 2.32 5.28
CA VAL A 5 -13.29 2.40 5.59
C VAL A 5 -12.93 3.86 5.88
N LYS A 6 -12.37 4.12 7.06
CA LYS A 6 -11.93 5.45 7.49
C LYS A 6 -10.42 5.44 7.71
N ARG A 7 -9.69 6.32 7.03
CA ARG A 7 -8.27 6.54 7.33
C ARG A 7 -8.13 7.41 8.58
N VAL A 8 -7.41 6.88 9.57
CA VAL A 8 -7.11 7.57 10.82
C VAL A 8 -6.08 8.68 10.54
N ASN A 9 -6.15 9.78 11.29
CA ASN A 9 -5.27 10.96 11.20
C ASN A 9 -5.38 11.80 9.92
N THR A 10 -6.22 11.42 8.95
CA THR A 10 -6.56 12.26 7.80
C THR A 10 -7.95 12.87 7.97
N LYS A 11 -8.16 14.09 7.46
CA LYS A 11 -9.46 14.79 7.53
C LYS A 11 -10.56 13.94 6.90
N GLY A 12 -11.37 13.26 7.72
CA GLY A 12 -12.75 12.87 7.44
C GLY A 12 -13.05 11.93 6.26
N SER A 13 -12.09 11.54 5.43
CA SER A 13 -12.35 10.75 4.23
C SER A 13 -12.71 9.31 4.59
N VAL A 14 -14.01 9.04 4.66
CA VAL A 14 -14.58 7.70 4.68
C VAL A 14 -14.90 7.31 3.25
N PHE A 15 -14.49 6.13 2.83
CA PHE A 15 -14.88 5.55 1.55
C PHE A 15 -15.49 4.18 1.78
N THR A 16 -16.24 3.68 0.81
CA THR A 16 -16.91 2.38 0.90
C THR A 16 -16.24 1.36 0.00
N ILE A 17 -16.17 0.12 0.46
CA ILE A 17 -15.65 -1.01 -0.34
C ILE A 17 -16.61 -2.21 -0.25
N THR A 18 -16.75 -2.95 -1.35
CA THR A 18 -17.51 -4.20 -1.39
C THR A 18 -16.55 -5.38 -1.35
N VAL A 19 -16.77 -6.29 -0.41
CA VAL A 19 -15.96 -7.50 -0.17
C VAL A 19 -16.88 -8.69 0.16
N ASP A 20 -16.36 -9.91 0.16
CA ASP A 20 -17.08 -11.10 0.63
C ASP A 20 -16.79 -11.36 2.13
N SER A 21 -17.71 -12.00 2.85
CA SER A 21 -17.46 -12.41 4.24
C SER A 21 -16.29 -13.39 4.37
N ASN A 22 -16.04 -14.18 3.32
CA ASN A 22 -14.94 -15.13 3.23
C ASN A 22 -13.64 -14.51 2.71
N ASP A 23 -13.64 -13.24 2.28
CA ASP A 23 -12.39 -12.56 1.94
C ASP A 23 -11.44 -12.56 3.15
N THR A 24 -10.14 -12.61 2.90
CA THR A 24 -9.12 -12.58 3.95
C THR A 24 -8.76 -11.15 4.33
N VAL A 25 -8.19 -10.97 5.51
CA VAL A 25 -7.61 -9.69 5.93
C VAL A 25 -6.51 -9.24 4.97
N ALA A 26 -5.71 -10.16 4.42
CA ALA A 26 -4.74 -9.87 3.37
C ALA A 26 -5.39 -9.26 2.13
N GLY A 27 -6.46 -9.87 1.62
CA GLY A 27 -7.22 -9.36 0.48
C GLY A 27 -7.83 -7.99 0.74
N LEU A 28 -8.36 -7.77 1.94
CA LEU A 28 -8.89 -6.45 2.33
C LEU A 28 -7.78 -5.38 2.38
N LYS A 29 -6.59 -5.72 2.92
CA LYS A 29 -5.41 -4.83 2.93
C LYS A 29 -4.96 -4.48 1.52
N GLU A 30 -4.93 -5.45 0.61
CA GLU A 30 -4.55 -5.22 -0.79
C GLU A 30 -5.52 -4.26 -1.49
N ARG A 31 -6.83 -4.48 -1.36
CA ARG A 31 -7.82 -3.60 -1.98
C ARG A 31 -7.78 -2.19 -1.39
N ILE A 32 -7.69 -2.06 -0.07
CA ILE A 32 -7.57 -0.76 0.61
C ILE A 32 -6.27 -0.05 0.23
N GLY A 33 -5.15 -0.78 0.19
CA GLY A 33 -3.85 -0.26 -0.24
C GLY A 33 -3.89 0.20 -1.69
N GLY A 34 -4.58 -0.53 -2.57
CA GLY A 34 -4.83 -0.13 -3.96
C GLY A 34 -5.56 1.21 -4.09
N ILE A 35 -6.60 1.44 -3.29
CA ILE A 35 -7.39 2.69 -3.29
C ILE A 35 -6.60 3.87 -2.69
N LEU A 36 -5.81 3.60 -1.66
CA LEU A 36 -5.06 4.64 -0.94
C LEU A 36 -3.65 4.89 -1.50
N ASP A 37 -3.25 4.16 -2.53
CA ASP A 37 -1.89 4.10 -3.06
C ASP A 37 -0.84 3.83 -1.97
N LEU A 38 -1.11 2.82 -1.15
CA LEU A 38 -0.23 2.34 -0.08
C LEU A 38 0.13 0.88 -0.30
N PHE A 39 1.28 0.46 0.20
CA PHE A 39 1.62 -0.95 0.22
C PHE A 39 0.77 -1.73 1.24
N PRO A 40 0.34 -2.97 0.95
CA PRO A 40 -0.51 -3.75 1.86
C PRO A 40 0.10 -3.98 3.25
N ASP A 41 1.41 -4.11 3.32
CA ASP A 41 2.21 -4.23 4.54
C ASP A 41 2.38 -2.90 5.30
N ALA A 42 2.11 -1.76 4.66
CA ALA A 42 2.00 -0.46 5.31
C ALA A 42 0.57 -0.17 5.84
N VAL A 43 -0.41 -0.99 5.47
CA VAL A 43 -1.82 -0.86 5.89
C VAL A 43 -2.06 -1.66 7.17
N ARG A 44 -2.47 -0.99 8.24
CA ARG A 44 -3.01 -1.62 9.45
C ARG A 44 -4.50 -1.39 9.53
N LEU A 45 -5.25 -2.48 9.68
CA LEU A 45 -6.70 -2.44 9.81
C LEU A 45 -7.08 -2.62 11.28
N LEU A 46 -8.03 -1.82 11.75
CA LEU A 46 -8.62 -1.94 13.07
C LEU A 46 -10.14 -2.05 12.95
N TYR A 47 -10.71 -3.03 13.64
CA TYR A 47 -12.14 -3.22 13.79
C TYR A 47 -12.52 -3.08 15.25
N GLN A 48 -13.45 -2.19 15.57
CA GLN A 48 -13.87 -1.91 16.96
C GLN A 48 -12.67 -1.64 17.91
N GLY A 49 -11.61 -1.00 17.40
CA GLY A 49 -10.38 -0.72 18.17
C GLY A 49 -9.37 -1.88 18.22
N HIS A 50 -9.74 -3.08 17.77
CA HIS A 50 -8.86 -4.25 17.75
C HIS A 50 -8.13 -4.38 16.40
N PRO A 51 -6.80 -4.60 16.40
CA PRO A 51 -6.05 -4.77 15.16
C PRO A 51 -6.37 -6.13 14.51
N LEU A 52 -6.55 -6.12 13.18
CA LEU A 52 -6.69 -7.34 12.39
C LEU A 52 -5.30 -7.91 12.07
N SER A 53 -4.75 -8.66 13.03
CA SER A 53 -3.35 -9.11 13.02
C SER A 53 -3.10 -10.35 12.15
N ASN A 54 -3.99 -11.35 12.20
CA ASN A 54 -3.90 -12.53 11.35
C ASN A 54 -4.38 -12.20 9.93
N THR A 55 -3.48 -12.31 8.95
CA THR A 55 -3.72 -11.97 7.53
C THR A 55 -4.55 -13.00 6.78
N GLU A 56 -4.44 -14.28 7.15
CA GLU A 56 -5.13 -15.40 6.50
C GLU A 56 -6.54 -15.61 7.07
N ALA A 57 -6.83 -15.01 8.22
CA ALA A 57 -8.16 -15.03 8.82
C ALA A 57 -9.19 -14.32 7.92
N SER A 58 -10.35 -14.95 7.76
CA SER A 58 -11.48 -14.38 7.01
C SER A 58 -12.08 -13.20 7.76
N LEU A 59 -12.75 -12.29 7.05
CA LEU A 59 -13.42 -11.15 7.68
C LEU A 59 -14.53 -11.62 8.64
N ALA A 60 -15.25 -12.68 8.28
CA ALA A 60 -16.23 -13.31 9.17
C ALA A 60 -15.63 -13.82 10.49
N SER A 61 -14.39 -14.33 10.49
CA SER A 61 -13.74 -14.82 11.71
C SER A 61 -13.45 -13.73 12.75
N TYR A 62 -13.38 -12.46 12.32
CA TYR A 62 -13.27 -11.30 13.20
C TYR A 62 -14.64 -10.70 13.59
N GLY A 63 -15.75 -11.32 13.20
CA GLY A 63 -17.09 -10.77 13.40
C GLY A 63 -17.34 -9.50 12.59
N ILE A 64 -16.68 -9.36 11.43
CA ILE A 64 -16.95 -8.26 10.50
C ILE A 64 -18.19 -8.61 9.70
N GLU A 65 -19.17 -7.72 9.74
CA GLU A 65 -20.49 -7.90 9.13
C GLU A 65 -20.73 -6.88 8.01
N ASP A 66 -21.87 -7.00 7.34
CA ASP A 66 -22.31 -5.96 6.42
C ASP A 66 -22.48 -4.62 7.14
N SER A 67 -22.06 -3.55 6.48
CA SER A 67 -22.08 -2.19 7.01
C SER A 67 -21.15 -1.94 8.20
N SER A 68 -20.21 -2.85 8.49
CA SER A 68 -19.16 -2.64 9.50
C SER A 68 -18.20 -1.49 9.14
N ARG A 69 -17.65 -0.84 10.17
CA ARG A 69 -16.68 0.26 10.07
C ARG A 69 -15.26 -0.23 10.36
N ILE A 70 -14.36 -0.05 9.40
CA ILE A 70 -12.94 -0.39 9.52
C ILE A 70 -12.12 0.89 9.56
N ASN A 71 -11.25 1.01 10.55
CA ASN A 71 -10.28 2.09 10.62
C ASN A 71 -8.95 1.63 10.00
N VAL A 72 -8.33 2.51 9.22
CA VAL A 72 -7.05 2.27 8.57
C VAL A 72 -6.00 3.19 9.17
N VAL A 73 -4.95 2.60 9.70
CA VAL A 73 -3.75 3.32 10.12
C VAL A 73 -2.64 3.02 9.12
N TYR A 74 -2.00 4.08 8.65
CA TYR A 74 -0.81 3.98 7.81
C TYR A 74 0.42 3.87 8.71
N ILE A 75 1.22 2.82 8.51
CA ILE A 75 2.53 2.65 9.11
C ILE A 75 3.53 2.47 7.97
N PRO A 76 4.52 3.36 7.78
CA PRO A 76 5.52 3.20 6.75
C PRO A 76 6.22 1.84 6.84
N SER A 77 6.33 1.14 5.72
CA SER A 77 7.11 -0.10 5.64
C SER A 77 8.59 0.18 5.79
N ILE A 78 9.27 -0.65 6.58
CA ILE A 78 10.73 -0.54 6.82
C ILE A 78 11.52 -0.95 5.57
N ASP A 79 10.93 -1.79 4.70
CA ASP A 79 11.58 -2.34 3.50
C ASP A 79 11.79 -1.32 2.35
N MET A 80 11.54 -0.03 2.61
CA MET A 80 11.84 1.02 1.65
C MET A 80 13.36 1.14 1.46
N ASN A 81 13.84 0.77 0.26
CA ASN A 81 15.24 0.97 -0.10
C ASN A 81 15.59 2.48 0.01
N PRO A 82 16.48 2.87 0.95
CA PRO A 82 16.76 4.28 1.21
C PRO A 82 17.44 4.95 0.02
N THR A 83 18.07 4.20 -0.89
CA THR A 83 18.73 4.74 -2.08
C THR A 83 17.73 5.41 -3.01
N VAL A 84 16.58 4.79 -3.27
CA VAL A 84 15.56 5.39 -4.14
C VAL A 84 15.00 6.65 -3.50
N SER A 85 14.70 6.61 -2.20
CA SER A 85 14.22 7.79 -1.48
C SER A 85 15.26 8.91 -1.48
N LYS A 86 16.55 8.60 -1.29
CA LYS A 86 17.65 9.59 -1.38
C LYS A 86 17.76 10.23 -2.77
N VAL A 87 17.79 9.41 -3.81
CA VAL A 87 17.91 9.86 -5.21
C VAL A 87 16.69 10.67 -5.63
N LEU A 88 15.48 10.19 -5.29
CA LEU A 88 14.27 10.92 -5.61
C LEU A 88 14.21 12.25 -4.85
N ASN A 89 14.55 12.25 -3.55
CA ASN A 89 14.61 13.47 -2.77
C ASN A 89 15.62 14.47 -3.36
N SER A 90 16.78 14.03 -3.88
CA SER A 90 17.74 14.97 -4.51
C SER A 90 17.19 15.62 -5.78
N PHE A 91 16.30 14.96 -6.53
CA PHE A 91 15.67 15.55 -7.72
C PHE A 91 14.45 16.43 -7.40
N LEU A 92 13.76 16.12 -6.29
CA LEU A 92 12.49 16.75 -5.95
C LEU A 92 12.63 17.87 -4.91
N TYR A 93 13.75 17.99 -4.21
CA TYR A 93 13.94 18.94 -3.12
C TYR A 93 13.68 20.40 -3.53
N ASP A 94 14.11 20.79 -4.73
CA ASP A 94 13.93 22.15 -5.25
C ASP A 94 12.52 22.39 -5.84
N GLN A 95 11.76 21.32 -6.08
CA GLN A 95 10.45 21.37 -6.72
C GLN A 95 9.28 21.24 -5.73
N TYR A 96 9.50 20.58 -4.59
CA TYR A 96 8.46 20.25 -3.63
C TYR A 96 8.88 20.56 -2.20
N PRO A 97 7.96 21.02 -1.34
CA PRO A 97 8.28 21.28 0.05
C PRO A 97 8.68 19.99 0.78
N PRO A 98 9.60 20.05 1.77
CA PRO A 98 10.18 18.86 2.40
C PRO A 98 9.16 17.90 3.02
N ASN A 99 8.01 18.40 3.49
CA ASN A 99 6.93 17.61 4.07
C ASN A 99 6.20 16.72 3.03
N MET A 100 6.29 17.03 1.74
CA MET A 100 5.67 16.27 0.66
C MET A 100 6.59 15.18 0.10
N LEU A 101 7.91 15.33 0.26
CA LEU A 101 8.90 14.40 -0.32
C LEU A 101 8.70 12.93 0.10
N PRO A 102 8.47 12.59 1.38
CA PRO A 102 8.25 11.20 1.78
C PRO A 102 7.02 10.60 1.11
N VAL A 103 5.95 11.38 0.96
CA VAL A 103 4.69 10.94 0.33
C VAL A 103 4.90 10.67 -1.16
N ILE A 104 5.67 11.53 -1.84
CA ILE A 104 5.98 11.34 -3.26
C ILE A 104 6.87 10.10 -3.45
N ALA A 105 7.90 9.93 -2.61
CA ALA A 105 8.79 8.78 -2.65
C ALA A 105 8.05 7.47 -2.45
N GLU A 106 7.17 7.40 -1.45
CA GLU A 106 6.34 6.22 -1.23
C GLU A 106 5.43 5.93 -2.44
N ARG A 107 4.73 6.93 -2.96
CA ARG A 107 3.84 6.76 -4.11
C ARG A 107 4.59 6.29 -5.35
N TYR A 108 5.73 6.90 -5.65
CA TYR A 108 6.59 6.48 -6.75
C TYR A 108 7.00 5.01 -6.60
N GLN A 109 7.38 4.59 -5.39
CA GLN A 109 7.75 3.21 -5.12
C GLN A 109 6.58 2.24 -5.28
N VAL A 110 5.38 2.60 -4.80
CA VAL A 110 4.16 1.80 -5.00
C VAL A 110 3.87 1.64 -6.48
N SER A 111 3.93 2.72 -7.25
CA SER A 111 3.74 2.70 -8.69
C SER A 111 4.80 1.85 -9.41
N LEU A 112 6.08 2.00 -9.03
CA LEU A 112 7.19 1.24 -9.59
C LEU A 112 7.03 -0.26 -9.30
N ALA A 113 6.73 -0.63 -8.04
CA ALA A 113 6.51 -2.02 -7.66
C ALA A 113 5.33 -2.65 -8.40
N LYS A 114 4.20 -1.92 -8.55
CA LYS A 114 3.06 -2.36 -9.37
C LYS A 114 3.49 -2.58 -10.83
N LYS A 115 4.28 -1.66 -11.39
CA LYS A 115 4.76 -1.75 -12.78
C LYS A 115 5.71 -2.94 -12.99
N VAL A 116 6.66 -3.15 -12.08
CA VAL A 116 7.59 -4.29 -12.12
C VAL A 116 6.84 -5.62 -12.03
N LYS A 117 5.83 -5.71 -11.16
CA LYS A 117 4.97 -6.91 -11.07
C LYS A 117 4.15 -7.17 -12.32
N SER A 118 3.84 -6.14 -13.11
CA SER A 118 3.10 -6.26 -14.36
C SER A 118 3.97 -6.62 -15.58
N PHE A 119 5.30 -6.63 -15.43
CA PHE A 119 6.19 -6.93 -16.55
C PHE A 119 6.13 -8.40 -16.95
N SER A 120 6.22 -8.64 -18.26
CA SER A 120 6.43 -9.99 -18.78
C SER A 120 7.83 -10.50 -18.42
N LEU A 121 8.02 -11.82 -18.50
CA LEU A 121 9.35 -12.42 -18.33
C LEU A 121 10.36 -11.83 -19.34
N GLU A 122 9.93 -11.61 -20.57
CA GLU A 122 10.76 -11.03 -21.64
C GLU A 122 11.21 -9.59 -21.32
N GLU A 123 10.30 -8.78 -20.77
CA GLU A 123 10.63 -7.42 -20.32
C GLU A 123 11.63 -7.46 -19.17
N LEU A 124 11.41 -8.33 -18.17
CA LEU A 124 12.33 -8.50 -17.05
C LEU A 124 13.72 -8.95 -17.50
N GLU A 125 13.79 -9.89 -18.45
CA GLU A 125 15.05 -10.33 -19.04
C GLU A 125 15.74 -9.21 -19.82
N ARG A 126 14.98 -8.41 -20.58
CA ARG A 126 15.52 -7.24 -21.29
C ARG A 126 16.12 -6.23 -20.32
N TYR A 127 15.44 -5.96 -19.20
CA TYR A 127 15.96 -5.09 -18.15
C TYR A 127 17.19 -5.68 -17.46
N ALA A 128 17.20 -6.98 -17.18
CA ALA A 128 18.35 -7.65 -16.59
C ALA A 128 19.58 -7.57 -17.51
N LYS A 129 19.40 -7.78 -18.83
CA LYS A 129 20.46 -7.64 -19.84
C LYS A 129 21.00 -6.20 -19.89
N PHE A 130 20.13 -5.20 -19.95
CA PHE A 130 20.53 -3.79 -19.93
C PHE A 130 21.30 -3.44 -18.65
N ARG A 131 20.81 -3.89 -17.49
CA ARG A 131 21.48 -3.69 -16.20
C ARG A 131 22.89 -4.30 -16.20
N ASN A 132 23.05 -5.52 -16.71
CA ASN A 132 24.34 -6.20 -16.74
C ASN A 132 25.34 -5.56 -17.73
N GLN A 133 24.86 -4.85 -18.76
CA GLN A 133 25.72 -4.13 -19.70
C GLN A 133 26.29 -2.83 -19.12
N HIS A 134 25.60 -2.20 -18.18
CA HIS A 134 25.96 -0.89 -17.63
C HIS A 134 26.53 -0.93 -16.20
N ILE A 135 26.64 -2.12 -15.59
CA ILE A 135 27.22 -2.30 -14.24
C ILE A 135 28.66 -2.87 -14.28
N SER A 136 29.31 -2.92 -15.44
CA SER A 136 30.75 -3.19 -15.52
C SER A 136 31.58 -1.92 -15.47
#